data_AF-A0A381X166-F1
#
_entry.id   AF-A0A381X166-F1
#
_cell.length_a   1.000
_cell.length_b   1.000
_cell.length_c   1.000
_cell.angle_alpha   90.00
_cell.angle_beta   90.00
_cell.angle_gamma   90.00
#
_symmetry.space_group_name_H-M   'P 1'
#
loop_
_entity.id
_entity.type
_entity.pdbx_description
1 polymer ?
#
loop_
_entity_poly.entity_id
_entity_poly.type
_entity_poly.pdbx_seq_one_letter_code
_entity_poly.pdbx_strand_id
1 'polypeptide(L)' 'SRSLQLTIPAGTQVGQVFRLKEKGMPLLRKKGQRGDLYVTVTITMPQSLTSEQRKHYEALAHLDES' A
#
# COMPACT_ATOMS: atom_id res chain seq x y z
N SER A 1 20.58 -0.42 -5.28
CA SER A 1 19.46 0.52 -5.09
C SER A 1 19.31 0.79 -3.59
N ARG A 2 18.98 2.02 -3.17
CA ARG A 2 18.66 2.28 -1.75
C ARG A 2 17.23 1.79 -1.50
N SER A 3 17.06 0.80 -0.63
CA SER A 3 15.75 0.33 -0.21
C SER A 3 15.15 1.24 0.87
N LEU A 4 13.82 1.34 0.89
CA LEU A 4 13.05 2.04 1.91
C LEU A 4 12.09 1.05 2.54
N GLN A 5 11.88 1.14 3.85
CA GLN A 5 10.89 0.35 4.56
C GLN A 5 9.69 1.24 4.89
N LEU A 6 8.49 0.72 4.63
CA LEU A 6 7.22 1.34 4.99
C LEU A 6 6.40 0.28 5.71
N THR A 7 5.97 0.59 6.94
CA THR A 7 5.01 -0.24 7.67
C THR A 7 3.61 0.07 7.16
N ILE A 8 2.82 -0.98 6.87
CA ILE A 8 1.41 -0.86 6.49
C ILE A 8 0.57 -1.24 7.73
N PRO A 9 -0.08 -0.27 8.41
CA PRO A 9 -0.94 -0.57 9.55
C PRO A 9 -2.16 -1.42 9.17
N ALA A 10 -2.67 -2.22 10.11
CA ALA A 10 -3.94 -2.91 9.94
C ALA A 10 -5.07 -1.89 9.69
N GLY A 11 -6.03 -2.24 8.83
CA GLY A 11 -7.13 -1.36 8.45
C GLY A 11 -6.76 -0.27 7.42
N THR A 12 -5.55 -0.29 6.85
CA THR A 12 -5.17 0.61 5.74
C THR A 12 -6.15 0.47 4.58
N GLN A 13 -6.68 1.59 4.11
CA GLN A 13 -7.70 1.62 3.07
C GLN A 13 -7.09 1.75 1.67
N VAL A 14 -7.81 1.27 0.67
CA VAL A 14 -7.48 1.52 -0.74
C VAL A 14 -7.47 3.03 -1.01
N GLY A 15 -6.49 3.51 -1.78
CA GLY A 15 -6.31 4.93 -2.07
C GLY A 15 -5.65 5.75 -0.96
N GLN A 16 -5.42 5.18 0.23
CA GLN A 16 -4.69 5.87 1.30
C GLN A 16 -3.28 6.25 0.84
N VAL A 17 -2.82 7.45 1.21
CA VAL A 17 -1.52 7.98 0.78
C VAL A 17 -0.58 8.10 1.98
N PHE A 18 0.57 7.41 1.91
CA PHE A 18 1.66 7.57 2.86
C PHE A 18 2.68 8.58 2.34
N ARG A 19 3.11 9.50 3.21
CA ARG A 19 4.16 10.48 2.91
C ARG A 19 5.48 10.05 3.55
N LEU A 20 6.48 9.81 2.73
CA LEU A 20 7.85 9.54 3.13
C LEU A 20 8.69 10.82 2.96
N LYS A 21 8.89 11.52 4.08
CA LYS A 21 9.60 12.81 4.10
C LYS A 21 11.04 12.67 3.57
N GLU A 22 11.46 13.60 2.71
CA GLU A 22 12.81 13.70 2.14
C GLU A 22 13.26 12.48 1.31
N LYS A 23 12.33 11.61 0.90
CA LYS A 23 12.60 10.44 0.05
C LYS A 23 12.31 10.67 -1.43
N GLY A 24 11.82 11.85 -1.80
CA GLY A 24 11.55 12.24 -3.18
C GLY A 24 12.80 12.68 -3.94
N MET A 25 12.59 13.37 -5.06
CA MET A 25 13.67 13.86 -5.92
C MET A 25 14.48 15.00 -5.26
N PRO A 26 15.77 15.16 -5.61
CA PRO A 26 16.54 16.34 -5.22
C PRO A 26 15.88 17.64 -5.70
N LEU A 27 15.93 18.68 -4.88
CA LEU A 27 15.41 20.00 -5.25
C LEU A 27 16.47 20.79 -6.01
N LEU A 28 16.20 21.10 -7.28
CA LEU A 28 17.17 21.73 -8.21
C LEU A 28 17.80 23.03 -7.69
N ARG A 29 17.04 23.82 -6.92
CA ARG A 29 17.48 25.13 -6.39
C ARG A 29 17.91 25.09 -4.92
N LYS A 30 17.87 23.93 -4.26
CA LYS A 30 18.21 23.78 -2.83
C LYS A 30 19.15 22.60 -2.64
N LYS A 31 20.45 22.89 -2.70
CA LYS A 31 21.53 21.89 -2.57
C LYS A 31 21.37 21.12 -1.25
N GLY A 32 21.38 19.79 -1.34
CA GLY A 32 21.25 18.90 -0.19
C GLY A 32 19.81 18.62 0.27
N GLN A 33 18.80 19.34 -0.25
CA GLN A 33 17.40 19.08 0.10
C GLN A 33 16.74 18.16 -0.91
N ARG A 34 15.80 17.34 -0.42
CA ARG A 34 14.98 16.44 -1.22
C ARG A 34 13.52 16.71 -0.95
N GLY A 35 12.69 16.52 -1.97
CA GLY A 35 11.24 16.49 -1.81
C GLY A 35 10.79 15.21 -1.10
N ASP A 36 9.48 15.03 -1.03
CA ASP A 36 8.86 13.87 -0.40
C ASP A 36 8.43 12.83 -1.43
N LEU A 37 8.38 11.57 -1.01
CA LEU A 37 7.79 10.50 -1.79
C LEU A 37 6.39 10.22 -1.25
N TYR A 38 5.40 10.24 -2.13
CA TYR A 38 4.02 9.87 -1.82
C TYR A 38 3.74 8.47 -2.38
N VAL A 39 3.21 7.59 -1.53
CA VAL A 39 2.89 6.20 -1.86
C VAL A 39 1.39 6.03 -1.71
N THR A 40 0.70 5.76 -2.82
CA THR A 40 -0.75 5.48 -2.84
C THR A 40 -0.98 3.99 -2.79
N VAL A 41 -1.81 3.54 -1.85
CA VAL A 41 -2.17 2.13 -1.71
C VAL A 41 -3.16 1.73 -2.80
N THR A 42 -2.89 0.61 -3.45
CA THR A 42 -3.80 -0.04 -4.39
C THR A 42 -3.97 -1.50 -3.99
N ILE A 43 -5.14 -2.07 -4.28
CA ILE A 43 -5.43 -3.49 -4.05
C ILE A 43 -5.50 -4.16 -5.42
N THR A 44 -4.73 -5.22 -5.60
CA THR A 44 -4.76 -6.04 -6.82
C THR A 44 -5.50 -7.33 -6.49
N MET A 45 -6.65 -7.54 -7.15
CA MET A 45 -7.41 -8.78 -7.01
C MET A 45 -6.78 -9.91 -7.83
N PRO A 46 -6.76 -11.15 -7.32
CA PRO A 46 -6.32 -12.31 -8.10
C PRO A 46 -7.27 -12.55 -9.29
N GLN A 47 -6.72 -12.97 -10.43
CA GLN A 47 -7.51 -13.22 -11.65
C GLN A 47 -8.31 -14.53 -11.58
N SER A 48 -7.82 -15.50 -10.80
CA SER A 48 -8.49 -16.78 -10.54
C SER A 48 -8.21 -17.22 -9.12
N LEU A 49 -9.12 -18.03 -8.57
CA LEU A 49 -9.03 -18.54 -7.20
C LEU A 49 -8.95 -20.07 -7.22
N THR A 50 -8.11 -20.63 -6.37
CA THR A 50 -8.18 -22.07 -6.03
C THR A 50 -9.40 -22.35 -5.16
N SER A 51 -9.80 -23.63 -5.05
CA SER A 51 -10.93 -24.03 -4.19
C SER A 51 -10.73 -23.63 -2.72
N GLU A 52 -9.52 -23.78 -2.19
CA GLU A 52 -9.18 -23.36 -0.82
C GLU A 52 -9.26 -21.84 -0.64
N GLN A 53 -8.73 -21.05 -1.59
CA GLN A 53 -8.84 -19.59 -1.54
C GLN A 53 -10.30 -19.14 -1.55
N ARG A 54 -11.11 -19.71 -2.45
CA ARG A 54 -12.55 -19.43 -2.54
C ARG A 54 -13.26 -19.68 -1.21
N LYS A 55 -13.01 -20.84 -0.59
CA LYS A 55 -13.59 -21.19 0.72
C LYS A 55 -13.29 -20.14 1.80
N HIS A 56 -12.07 -19.62 1.85
CA HIS A 56 -11.70 -18.59 2.81
C HIS A 56 -12.38 -17.24 2.54
N TYR A 57 -12.52 -16.83 1.27
CA TYR A 57 -13.23 -15.59 0.93
C TYR A 57 -14.73 -15.69 1.24
N GLU A 58 -15.38 -16.82 0.94
CA GLU A 58 -16.80 -17.04 1.24
C GLU A 58 -17.04 -17.06 2.75
N ALA A 59 -16.14 -17.67 3.53
CA ALA A 59 -16.20 -17.63 4.99
C ALA A 59 -16.07 -16.20 5.54
N LEU A 60 -15.18 -15.37 4.98
CA LEU A 60 -15.06 -13.96 5.36
C LEU A 60 -16.33 -13.17 5.03
N ALA A 61 -16.88 -13.35 3.82
CA ALA A 61 -18.09 -12.66 3.40
C ALA A 61 -19.29 -12.94 4.32
N HIS A 62 -19.47 -14.19 4.77
CA HIS A 62 -20.53 -14.54 5.73
C HIS A 62 -20.38 -13.85 7.10
N LEU A 63 -19.13 -13.62 7.56
CA LEU A 63 -18.88 -12.91 8.81
C LEU A 63 -19.20 -11.42 8.70
N ASP A 64 -18.94 -10.81 7.56
CA ASP A 64 -19.18 -9.38 7.33
C ASP A 64 -20.67 -9.04 7.15
N GLU A 65 -21.50 -10.01 6.74
CA GLU A 65 -22.95 -9.86 6.59
C GLU A 65 -23.73 -10.06 7.90
N SER A 66 -23.08 -10.57 8.96
CA SER A 66 -23.68 -10.88 10.27
C SER A 66 -23.51 -9.75 11.27
#